data_AF-A0A6A4HU21-F1
#
_entry.id   AF-A0A6A4HU21-F1
#
_cell.length_a   1.000
_cell.length_b   1.000
_cell.length_c   1.000
_cell.angle_alpha   90.00
_cell.angle_beta   90.00
_cell.angle_gamma   90.00
#
_symmetry.space_group_name_H-M   'P 1'
#
loop_
_entity.id
_entity.type
_entity.pdbx_description
1 polymer ?
#
loop_
_entity_poly.entity_id
_entity_poly.type
_entity_poly.pdbx_seq_one_letter_code
_entity_poly.pdbx_strand_id
1 'polypeptide(L)'
;VADGLSRMWEGQERVPGDGSEWNVSEDWEAVTGLVNDVFGVDAAEEILGENATTDWQGLMNRFEKEPVFQEAIAALHVLEMPGDEKQKSCAQHRAGMYMIEDNKLWKVGGNKGIREHARVECVTKAEAVELARIQHAEGGHWGRDVVKLALMDRVCSPKLDESVLTAI
;
A
#
# COMPACT_ATOMS: atom_id res chain seq x y z
N VAL A 1 48.81 -4.53 -14.71
CA VAL A 1 48.16 -4.03 -15.94
C VAL A 1 48.08 -5.22 -16.90
N ALA A 2 46.92 -5.85 -16.99
CA ALA A 2 46.69 -7.10 -17.74
C ALA A 2 45.79 -6.86 -18.97
N ASP A 3 45.90 -5.67 -19.58
CA ASP A 3 44.97 -5.21 -20.63
C ASP A 3 45.50 -5.44 -22.05
N GLY A 4 46.77 -5.86 -22.20
CA GLY A 4 47.41 -6.03 -23.51
C GLY A 4 47.05 -7.34 -24.24
N LEU A 5 46.73 -8.41 -23.50
CA LEU A 5 46.41 -9.72 -24.09
C LEU A 5 44.97 -9.80 -24.58
N SER A 6 44.01 -9.16 -23.90
CA SER A 6 42.59 -9.22 -24.27
C SER A 6 42.25 -8.42 -25.53
N ARG A 7 43.02 -7.37 -25.84
CA ARG A 7 42.78 -6.48 -26.99
C ARG A 7 43.59 -6.85 -28.23
N MET A 8 44.44 -7.88 -28.18
CA MET A 8 45.34 -8.21 -29.29
C MET A 8 44.61 -8.65 -30.56
N TRP A 9 43.34 -9.06 -30.42
CA TRP A 9 42.49 -9.52 -31.51
C TRP A 9 41.46 -8.46 -31.95
N GLU A 10 41.43 -7.28 -31.33
CA GLU A 10 40.57 -6.16 -31.76
C GLU A 10 41.12 -5.54 -33.06
N GLY A 11 40.37 -5.63 -34.16
CA GLY A 11 40.68 -4.94 -35.42
C GLY A 11 41.52 -5.72 -36.45
N GLN A 12 41.79 -7.01 -36.24
CA GLN A 12 42.35 -7.87 -37.28
C GLN A 12 41.28 -8.34 -38.28
N GLU A 13 41.69 -8.56 -39.53
CA GLU A 13 40.84 -9.18 -40.54
C GLU A 13 40.54 -10.63 -40.14
N ARG A 14 39.26 -11.01 -40.17
CA ARG A 14 38.80 -12.36 -39.80
C ARG A 14 39.31 -13.39 -40.81
N VAL A 15 39.99 -14.41 -40.33
CA VAL A 15 40.54 -15.49 -41.16
C VAL A 15 39.77 -16.79 -40.87
N PRO A 16 39.37 -17.57 -41.90
CA PRO A 16 38.71 -18.83 -41.68
C PRO A 16 39.56 -19.76 -40.78
N GLY A 17 38.96 -20.29 -39.71
CA GLY A 17 39.59 -21.11 -38.68
C GLY A 17 40.15 -20.39 -37.44
N ASP A 18 40.05 -19.06 -37.32
CA ASP A 18 40.53 -18.29 -36.15
C ASP A 18 39.55 -18.24 -34.97
N GLY A 19 38.39 -18.91 -35.08
CA GLY A 19 37.33 -18.90 -34.07
C GLY A 19 36.39 -17.69 -34.12
N SER A 20 36.63 -16.71 -35.01
CA SER A 20 35.73 -15.57 -35.27
C SER A 20 34.58 -15.91 -36.22
N GLU A 21 34.55 -17.14 -36.74
CA GLU A 21 33.49 -17.67 -37.61
C GLU A 21 32.13 -17.76 -36.92
N TRP A 22 32.13 -17.88 -35.58
CA TRP A 22 30.91 -17.87 -34.77
C TRP A 22 31.08 -16.85 -33.65
N ASN A 23 30.14 -15.91 -33.54
CA ASN A 23 30.08 -14.98 -32.43
C ASN A 23 28.80 -15.27 -31.65
N VAL A 24 28.88 -15.29 -30.32
CA VAL A 24 27.68 -15.30 -29.48
C VAL A 24 27.20 -13.86 -29.43
N SER A 25 26.01 -13.59 -29.95
CA SER A 25 25.34 -12.31 -29.76
C SER A 25 25.22 -12.04 -28.26
N GLU A 26 25.74 -10.91 -27.77
CA GLU A 26 25.57 -10.50 -26.37
C GLU A 26 24.10 -10.14 -26.06
N ASP A 27 23.33 -9.85 -27.11
CA ASP A 27 21.91 -9.52 -27.02
C ASP A 27 21.06 -10.78 -26.92
N TRP A 28 20.90 -11.32 -25.71
CA TRP A 28 19.91 -12.36 -25.39
C TRP A 28 18.47 -11.93 -25.75
N GLU A 29 18.21 -10.62 -25.81
CA GLU A 29 16.94 -10.01 -26.23
C GLU A 29 16.65 -10.16 -27.73
N ALA A 30 17.68 -10.36 -28.57
CA ALA A 30 17.50 -10.44 -30.02
C ALA A 30 16.81 -11.73 -30.47
N VAL A 31 16.86 -12.80 -29.66
CA VAL A 31 16.30 -14.11 -30.01
C VAL A 31 14.86 -14.27 -29.55
N THR A 32 14.49 -13.70 -28.41
CA THR A 32 13.17 -13.92 -27.80
C THR A 32 12.30 -12.67 -27.78
N GLY A 33 12.84 -11.49 -28.09
CA GLY A 33 12.22 -10.22 -27.71
C GLY A 33 12.16 -10.07 -26.18
N LEU A 34 11.67 -8.92 -25.71
CA LEU A 34 11.43 -8.66 -24.30
C LEU A 34 10.23 -9.49 -23.82
N VAL A 35 10.43 -10.77 -23.53
CA VAL A 35 9.36 -11.69 -23.11
C VAL A 35 8.76 -11.29 -21.76
N ASN A 36 9.54 -10.60 -20.91
CA ASN A 36 9.10 -10.09 -19.62
C ASN A 36 9.16 -8.56 -19.64
N ASP A 37 8.04 -7.92 -19.94
CA ASP A 37 7.89 -6.48 -19.74
C ASP A 37 7.75 -6.18 -18.25
N VAL A 38 8.88 -5.91 -17.58
CA VAL A 38 8.92 -5.56 -16.13
C VAL A 38 8.40 -4.13 -15.89
N PHE A 39 8.29 -3.33 -16.96
CA PHE A 39 7.73 -1.96 -16.94
C PHE A 39 6.39 -1.87 -17.66
N GLY A 40 5.81 -3.03 -18.01
CA GLY A 40 4.49 -3.16 -18.58
C GLY A 40 3.48 -2.74 -17.54
N VAL A 41 3.18 -1.45 -17.51
CA VAL A 41 1.89 -0.99 -17.04
C VAL A 41 0.94 -1.45 -18.13
N ASP A 42 0.47 -2.70 -18.01
CA ASP A 42 -0.71 -3.12 -18.73
C ASP A 42 -1.72 -2.00 -18.48
N ALA A 43 -2.21 -1.40 -19.57
CA ALA A 43 -3.43 -0.63 -19.54
C ALA A 43 -4.61 -1.57 -19.26
N ALA A 44 -4.50 -2.38 -18.20
CA ALA A 44 -5.57 -3.05 -17.49
C ALA A 44 -6.46 -2.02 -16.75
N GLU A 45 -6.56 -0.79 -17.27
CA GLU A 45 -7.69 0.09 -17.06
C GLU A 45 -9.01 -0.57 -17.51
N GLU A 46 -8.95 -1.63 -18.34
CA GLU A 46 -10.15 -2.35 -18.80
C GLU A 46 -10.46 -3.65 -18.01
N ILE A 47 -9.58 -4.14 -17.13
CA ILE A 47 -9.84 -5.31 -16.26
C ILE A 47 -10.22 -4.89 -14.82
N LEU A 48 -9.91 -3.66 -14.42
CA LEU A 48 -10.53 -3.02 -13.26
C LEU A 48 -11.93 -2.54 -13.67
N GLY A 49 -12.87 -3.48 -13.61
CA GLY A 49 -14.26 -3.28 -14.01
C GLY A 49 -14.81 -1.92 -13.61
N GLU A 50 -15.52 -1.33 -14.56
CA GLU A 50 -16.51 -0.30 -14.37
C GLU A 50 -17.16 -0.40 -12.97
N ASN A 51 -16.89 0.60 -12.11
CA ASN A 51 -17.57 0.88 -10.84
C ASN A 51 -17.11 0.13 -9.57
N ALA A 52 -15.85 0.28 -9.15
CA ALA A 52 -15.60 0.52 -7.72
C ALA A 52 -15.90 1.99 -7.39
N THR A 53 -17.13 2.47 -7.63
CA THR A 53 -17.55 3.76 -7.10
C THR A 53 -17.53 3.62 -5.58
N THR A 54 -16.53 4.24 -4.95
CA THR A 54 -16.41 4.29 -3.50
C THR A 54 -17.76 4.72 -2.92
N ASP A 55 -18.35 3.92 -2.06
CA ASP A 55 -19.61 4.28 -1.41
C ASP A 55 -19.33 5.28 -0.28
N TRP A 56 -19.18 6.55 -0.68
CA TRP A 56 -18.92 7.67 0.22
C TRP A 56 -19.99 7.82 1.28
N GLN A 57 -21.26 7.59 0.92
CA GLN A 57 -22.38 7.70 1.86
C GLN A 57 -22.36 6.55 2.87
N GLY A 58 -22.12 5.32 2.40
CA GLY A 58 -21.95 4.16 3.28
C GLY A 58 -20.81 4.35 4.28
N LEU A 59 -19.67 4.87 3.83
CA LEU A 59 -18.53 5.21 4.69
C LEU A 59 -18.86 6.30 5.71
N MET A 60 -19.47 7.40 5.28
CA MET A 60 -19.88 8.48 6.19
C MET A 60 -20.88 8.01 7.24
N ASN A 61 -21.82 7.14 6.86
CA ASN A 61 -22.80 6.55 7.76
C ASN A 61 -22.16 5.58 8.77
N ARG A 62 -21.20 4.74 8.33
CA ARG A 62 -20.45 3.85 9.24
C ARG A 62 -19.73 4.64 10.33
N PHE A 63 -19.16 5.79 9.98
CA PHE A 63 -18.40 6.63 10.90
C PHE A 63 -19.20 7.79 11.51
N GLU A 64 -20.53 7.73 11.53
CA GLU A 64 -21.39 8.82 12.02
C GLU A 64 -21.02 9.34 13.42
N LYS A 65 -20.62 8.42 14.31
CA LYS A 65 -20.27 8.73 15.70
C LYS A 65 -18.81 9.15 15.89
N GLU A 66 -18.01 9.20 14.83
CA GLU A 66 -16.56 9.39 14.87
C GLU A 66 -16.12 10.57 13.98
N PRO A 67 -16.11 11.81 14.53
CA PRO A 67 -15.88 13.02 13.74
C PRO A 67 -14.50 13.06 13.08
N VAL A 68 -13.49 12.47 13.72
CA VAL A 68 -12.12 12.40 13.19
C VAL A 68 -12.07 11.66 11.84
N PHE A 69 -12.84 10.59 11.70
CA PHE A 69 -12.88 9.82 10.46
C PHE A 69 -13.79 10.46 9.42
N GLN A 70 -14.89 11.11 9.83
CA GLN A 70 -15.71 11.90 8.91
C GLN A 70 -14.92 13.03 8.25
N GLU A 71 -14.09 13.75 9.02
CA GLU A 71 -13.23 14.81 8.48
C GLU A 71 -12.21 14.25 7.47
N ALA A 72 -11.64 13.07 7.76
CA ALA A 72 -10.71 12.40 6.85
C ALA A 72 -11.40 11.96 5.55
N ILE A 73 -12.59 11.36 5.63
CA ILE A 73 -13.38 10.92 4.47
C ILE A 73 -13.82 12.13 3.65
N ALA A 74 -14.28 13.21 4.29
CA ALA A 74 -14.64 14.44 3.61
C ALA A 74 -13.43 15.08 2.90
N ALA A 75 -12.25 15.06 3.52
CA ALA A 75 -11.03 15.53 2.88
C ALA A 75 -10.65 14.68 1.66
N LEU A 76 -10.75 13.35 1.75
CA LEU A 76 -10.52 12.44 0.62
C LEU A 76 -11.49 12.71 -0.54
N HIS A 77 -12.78 12.90 -0.25
CA HIS A 77 -13.80 13.24 -1.24
C HIS A 77 -13.51 14.59 -1.94
N VAL A 78 -13.01 15.60 -1.20
CA VAL A 78 -12.62 16.90 -1.79
C VAL A 78 -11.43 16.77 -2.75
N LEU A 79 -10.54 15.81 -2.54
CA LEU A 79 -9.38 15.60 -3.43
C LEU A 79 -9.79 15.03 -4.79
N GLU A 80 -10.78 14.14 -4.82
CA GLU A 80 -11.32 13.56 -6.06
C GLU A 80 -12.11 14.58 -6.88
N MET A 81 -12.79 15.52 -6.23
CA MET A 81 -13.59 16.54 -6.90
C MET A 81 -12.70 17.58 -7.61
N PRO A 82 -13.07 18.06 -8.81
CA PRO A 82 -12.45 19.24 -9.41
C PRO A 82 -12.83 20.47 -8.55
N GLY A 83 -11.84 21.23 -8.07
CA GLY A 83 -12.07 22.30 -7.10
C GLY A 83 -10.85 23.19 -6.85
N ASP A 84 -11.01 24.17 -5.96
CA ASP A 84 -10.01 25.18 -5.60
C ASP A 84 -8.72 24.55 -5.04
N GLU A 85 -7.56 24.96 -5.58
CA GLU A 85 -6.25 24.43 -5.21
C GLU A 85 -5.93 24.62 -3.71
N LYS A 86 -6.42 25.71 -3.11
CA LYS A 86 -6.25 25.95 -1.65
C LYS A 86 -6.99 24.90 -0.82
N GLN A 87 -8.20 24.54 -1.22
CA GLN A 87 -8.98 23.51 -0.55
C GLN A 87 -8.33 22.13 -0.72
N LYS A 88 -7.78 21.84 -1.91
CA LYS A 88 -7.01 20.61 -2.15
C LYS A 88 -5.76 20.52 -1.29
N SER A 89 -4.99 21.61 -1.16
CA SER A 89 -3.78 21.62 -0.32
C SER A 89 -4.11 21.34 1.17
N CYS A 90 -5.14 21.99 1.71
CA CYS A 90 -5.62 21.72 3.06
C CYS A 90 -6.15 20.28 3.23
N ALA A 91 -6.88 19.77 2.23
CA ALA A 91 -7.40 18.41 2.23
C ALA A 91 -6.28 17.37 2.15
N GLN A 92 -5.23 17.60 1.35
CA GLN A 92 -4.05 16.73 1.27
C GLN A 92 -3.37 16.60 2.64
N HIS A 93 -3.22 17.69 3.38
CA HIS A 93 -2.62 17.62 4.70
C HIS A 93 -3.46 16.79 5.69
N ARG A 94 -4.79 16.92 5.65
CA ARG A 94 -5.71 16.17 6.53
C ARG A 94 -5.84 14.70 6.13
N ALA A 95 -5.88 14.43 4.83
CA ALA A 95 -6.04 13.10 4.27
C ALA A 95 -4.72 12.35 4.10
N GLY A 96 -3.56 13.00 4.20
CA GLY A 96 -2.26 12.39 3.87
C GLY A 96 -1.87 11.14 4.68
N MET A 97 -2.60 10.85 5.75
CA MET A 97 -2.41 9.65 6.60
C MET A 97 -3.45 8.56 6.37
N TYR A 98 -4.44 8.82 5.53
CA TYR A 98 -5.60 7.98 5.29
C TYR A 98 -5.73 7.64 3.82
N MET A 99 -6.22 6.44 3.53
CA MET A 99 -6.58 6.02 2.18
C MET A 99 -7.88 5.22 2.23
N ILE A 100 -8.60 5.18 1.11
CA ILE A 100 -9.77 4.32 0.96
C ILE A 100 -9.45 3.24 -0.07
N GLU A 101 -9.75 2.00 0.29
CA GLU A 101 -9.56 0.81 -0.55
C GLU A 101 -10.62 -0.21 -0.13
N ASP A 102 -11.27 -0.85 -1.09
CA ASP A 102 -12.35 -1.81 -0.88
C ASP A 102 -13.49 -1.31 0.03
N ASN A 103 -13.91 -0.05 -0.11
CA ASN A 103 -14.89 0.61 0.77
C ASN A 103 -14.54 0.58 2.26
N LYS A 104 -13.24 0.51 2.57
CA LYS A 104 -12.72 0.61 3.93
C LYS A 104 -11.76 1.80 4.05
N LEU A 105 -11.80 2.44 5.20
CA LEU A 105 -10.86 3.49 5.55
C LEU A 105 -9.62 2.85 6.16
N TRP A 106 -8.45 3.17 5.63
CA TRP A 106 -7.16 2.67 6.09
C TRP A 106 -6.29 3.83 6.56
N LYS A 107 -5.49 3.59 7.61
CA LYS A 107 -4.46 4.50 8.08
C LYS A 107 -3.10 4.01 7.62
N VAL A 108 -2.42 4.83 6.81
CA VAL A 108 -1.13 4.51 6.15
C VAL A 108 0.05 5.15 6.87
N GLY A 109 -0.18 6.27 7.58
CA GLY A 109 0.89 7.07 8.16
C GLY A 109 0.72 7.43 9.64
N GLY A 110 1.80 7.89 10.24
CA GLY A 110 1.79 8.56 11.56
C GLY A 110 2.47 7.81 12.69
N ASN A 111 2.90 6.58 12.43
CA ASN A 111 3.65 5.80 13.40
C ASN A 111 5.14 5.96 13.07
N LYS A 112 5.88 6.73 13.88
CA LYS A 112 7.35 6.90 13.75
C LYS A 112 8.15 5.64 14.14
N GLY A 113 7.52 4.47 14.15
CA GLY A 113 8.11 3.21 14.61
C GLY A 113 7.87 2.09 13.60
N ILE A 114 8.73 1.07 13.67
CA ILE A 114 8.62 -0.17 12.89
C ILE A 114 7.39 -0.92 13.42
N ARG A 115 6.25 -0.78 12.74
CA ARG A 115 5.13 -1.71 12.91
C ARG A 115 5.26 -2.80 11.85
N GLU A 116 4.77 -3.99 12.16
CA GLU A 116 4.75 -5.11 11.22
C GLU A 116 3.87 -4.81 10.00
N HIS A 117 2.76 -4.10 10.23
CA HIS A 117 1.83 -3.71 9.17
C HIS A 117 2.03 -2.27 8.68
N ALA A 118 2.19 -2.14 7.36
CA ALA A 118 2.35 -0.86 6.67
C ALA A 118 1.09 0.02 6.69
N ARG A 119 -0.09 -0.60 6.80
CA ARG A 119 -1.39 0.07 6.91
C ARG A 119 -2.31 -0.67 7.87
N VAL A 120 -3.22 0.06 8.49
CA VAL A 120 -4.10 -0.46 9.55
C VAL A 120 -5.54 -0.04 9.25
N GLU A 121 -6.51 -0.95 9.39
CA GLU A 121 -7.93 -0.64 9.13
C GLU A 121 -8.48 0.32 10.20
N CYS A 122 -9.15 1.39 9.78
CA CYS A 122 -9.90 2.27 10.67
C CYS A 122 -11.25 1.65 11.01
N VAL A 123 -11.52 1.49 12.30
CA VAL A 123 -12.75 0.86 12.81
C VAL A 123 -13.46 1.77 13.81
N THR A 124 -14.79 1.66 13.87
CA THR A 124 -15.59 2.42 14.83
C THR A 124 -15.29 1.99 16.26
N LYS A 125 -15.65 2.81 17.27
CA LYS A 125 -15.51 2.38 18.67
C LYS A 125 -16.32 1.13 18.99
N ALA A 126 -17.50 0.98 18.40
CA ALA A 126 -18.36 -0.18 18.62
C ALA A 126 -17.73 -1.46 18.06
N GLU A 127 -17.17 -1.39 16.85
CA GLU A 127 -16.41 -2.49 16.25
C GLU A 127 -15.16 -2.81 17.08
N ALA A 128 -14.46 -1.79 17.59
CA ALA A 128 -13.28 -1.97 18.43
C ALA A 128 -13.60 -2.67 19.76
N VAL A 129 -14.76 -2.40 20.37
CA VAL A 129 -15.22 -3.10 21.58
C VAL A 129 -15.46 -4.59 21.28
N GLU A 130 -16.12 -4.90 20.16
CA GLU A 130 -16.38 -6.29 19.80
C GLU A 130 -15.09 -7.04 19.46
N LEU A 131 -14.17 -6.41 18.71
CA LEU A 131 -12.84 -6.97 18.44
C LEU A 131 -12.04 -7.20 19.73
N ALA A 132 -12.13 -6.28 20.70
CA ALA A 132 -11.50 -6.45 22.00
C ALA A 132 -12.10 -7.60 22.79
N ARG A 133 -13.43 -7.78 22.74
CA ARG A 133 -14.14 -8.88 23.40
C ARG A 133 -13.72 -10.23 22.82
N ILE A 134 -13.63 -10.33 21.49
CA ILE A 134 -13.16 -11.54 20.79
C ILE A 134 -11.71 -11.83 21.17
N GLN A 135 -10.83 -10.83 21.07
CA GLN A 135 -9.41 -10.97 21.41
C GLN A 135 -9.19 -11.37 22.88
N HIS A 136 -10.00 -10.83 23.79
CA HIS A 136 -9.98 -11.19 25.21
C HIS A 136 -10.41 -12.66 25.42
N ALA A 137 -11.50 -13.09 24.79
CA ALA A 137 -12.00 -14.47 24.92
C ALA A 137 -11.04 -15.50 24.29
N GLU A 138 -10.57 -15.25 23.08
CA GLU A 138 -9.70 -16.17 22.33
C GLU A 138 -8.26 -16.16 22.82
N GLY A 139 -7.76 -15.02 23.29
CA GLY A 139 -6.40 -14.89 23.81
C GLY A 139 -6.20 -15.65 25.12
N GLY A 140 -7.25 -15.97 25.87
CA GLY A 140 -7.15 -16.59 27.19
C GLY A 140 -7.30 -15.58 28.32
N HIS A 141 -8.24 -14.65 28.18
CA HIS A 141 -8.61 -13.63 29.17
C HIS A 141 -7.47 -12.70 29.57
N TRP A 142 -6.73 -12.23 28.58
CA TRP A 142 -5.59 -11.35 28.81
C TRP A 142 -6.01 -9.98 29.33
N GLY A 143 -5.15 -9.40 30.17
CA GLY A 143 -5.35 -8.04 30.66
C GLY A 143 -5.37 -7.01 29.52
N ARG A 144 -5.95 -5.84 29.84
CA ARG A 144 -6.13 -4.69 28.94
C ARG A 144 -4.93 -4.39 28.03
N ASP A 145 -3.72 -4.34 28.58
CA ASP A 145 -2.54 -3.89 27.82
C ASP A 145 -2.12 -4.89 26.74
N VAL A 146 -2.33 -6.18 26.96
CA VAL A 146 -1.99 -7.21 25.95
C VAL A 146 -3.04 -7.23 24.84
N VAL A 147 -4.33 -7.09 25.20
CA VAL A 147 -5.42 -6.96 24.22
C VAL A 147 -5.23 -5.70 23.38
N LYS A 148 -4.88 -4.58 24.02
CA LYS A 148 -4.54 -3.32 23.34
C LYS A 148 -3.38 -3.50 22.37
N LEU A 149 -2.29 -4.16 22.79
CA LEU A 149 -1.13 -4.38 21.95
C LEU A 149 -1.47 -5.21 20.71
N ALA A 150 -2.26 -6.28 20.87
CA ALA A 150 -2.73 -7.11 19.76
C ALA A 150 -3.64 -6.34 18.78
N LEU A 151 -4.51 -5.47 19.28
CA LEU A 151 -5.39 -4.67 18.44
C LEU A 151 -4.67 -3.52 17.73
N MET A 152 -3.70 -2.88 18.39
CA MET A 152 -2.97 -1.73 17.83
C MET A 152 -2.22 -2.06 16.53
N ASP A 153 -1.89 -3.32 16.32
CA ASP A 153 -1.22 -3.81 15.12
C ASP A 153 -2.19 -3.97 13.94
N ARG A 154 -3.45 -4.34 14.20
CA ARG A 154 -4.46 -4.69 13.19
C ARG A 154 -5.47 -3.59 12.89
N VAL A 155 -5.82 -2.78 13.91
CA VAL A 155 -6.88 -1.78 13.81
C VAL A 155 -6.51 -0.41 14.41
N CYS A 156 -7.10 0.63 13.84
CA CYS A 156 -7.02 2.00 14.30
C CYS A 156 -8.41 2.47 14.73
N SER A 157 -8.59 2.77 16.01
CA SER A 157 -9.85 3.29 16.54
C SER A 157 -9.59 4.50 17.44
N PRO A 158 -10.44 5.54 17.40
CA PRO A 158 -10.36 6.63 18.33
C PRO A 158 -10.64 6.10 19.74
N LYS A 159 -9.73 6.41 20.68
CA LYS A 159 -9.84 5.99 22.07
C LYS A 159 -9.93 4.47 22.28
N LEU A 160 -9.13 3.70 21.52
CA LEU A 160 -9.02 2.24 21.65
C LEU A 160 -8.91 1.75 23.10
N ASP A 161 -8.21 2.48 23.95
CA ASP A 161 -8.05 2.20 25.38
C ASP A 161 -9.37 2.13 26.15
N GLU A 162 -10.30 3.05 25.87
CA GLU A 162 -11.65 3.05 26.47
C GLU A 162 -12.48 1.88 25.93
N SER A 163 -12.36 1.57 24.63
CA SER A 163 -13.03 0.43 24.00
C SER A 163 -12.58 -0.90 24.60
N VAL A 164 -11.28 -1.10 24.82
CA VAL A 164 -10.75 -2.32 25.43
C VAL A 164 -11.23 -2.47 26.87
N LEU A 165 -11.23 -1.37 27.65
CA LEU A 165 -11.74 -1.38 29.03
C LEU A 165 -13.23 -1.66 29.12
N THR A 166 -14.01 -1.33 28.08
CA THR A 166 -15.45 -1.59 28.05
C THR A 166 -15.75 -3.05 27.68
N ALA A 167 -14.82 -3.72 26.98
CA ALA A 167 -15.01 -5.08 26.46
C ALA A 167 -14.61 -6.19 27.45
N ILE A 168 -13.75 -5.88 28.43
CA ILE A 168 -13.22 -6.79 29.45
C ILE A 168 -13.95 -6.53 30.76
#